data_AF-A0A2E7DBH9-F1
#
_entry.id   AF-A0A2E7DBH9-F1
#
_cell.length_a   1.000
_cell.length_b   1.000
_cell.length_c   1.000
_cell.angle_alpha   90.00
_cell.angle_beta   90.00
_cell.angle_gamma   90.00
#
_symmetry.space_group_name_H-M   'P 1'
#
loop_
_entity.id
_entity.type
_entity.pdbx_description
1 polymer ?
#
loop_
_entity_poly.entity_id
_entity_poly.type
_entity_poly.pdbx_seq_one_letter_code
_entity_poly.pdbx_strand_id
1 'polypeptide(L)'
;MRNHSHSVLKSWLAIGLIWVLNISAKADFPSTIRPLLTKYCQQCHGEEDQSARIRFDQIRGYQANDQHLWTMVHEALVDGEMPPEDAAQPTATEKQQLLQWIREQVANSRKANLGSHIRLNRRDYSAALQDLTGLPIDFAAGLPSDGKIDGFDTGTAGLKDAADSVAQYLEVSRRAVESIRFLEPPTDQSIRIDFREHNFTDFRKFVDQGWKDAGIFTKSKRLVCKEGVGVCLPTQ
;
A
#
# COMPACT_ATOMS: atom_id res chain seq x y z
N MET A 1 11.89 83.76 40.03
CA MET A 1 10.85 84.14 39.05
C MET A 1 11.03 83.25 37.83
N ARG A 2 9.94 82.55 37.41
CA ARG A 2 9.51 82.19 36.03
C ARG A 2 10.58 82.01 34.92
N ASN A 3 10.52 81.07 33.98
CA ASN A 3 9.64 79.94 33.63
C ASN A 3 10.17 79.39 32.28
N HIS A 4 9.94 78.10 31.97
CA HIS A 4 9.83 77.50 30.61
C HIS A 4 11.06 77.53 29.67
N SER A 5 11.40 76.57 28.80
CA SER A 5 10.80 75.34 28.22
C SER A 5 11.90 74.80 27.25
N HIS A 6 12.14 73.51 26.98
CA HIS A 6 11.37 72.58 26.16
C HIS A 6 12.09 71.21 26.17
N SER A 7 11.32 70.11 26.28
CA SER A 7 11.31 68.91 25.40
C SER A 7 12.61 68.60 24.62
N VAL A 8 13.19 67.39 24.63
CA VAL A 8 12.59 66.17 24.06
C VAL A 8 13.22 64.89 24.65
N LEU A 9 12.41 64.02 25.25
CA LEU A 9 12.77 62.62 25.51
C LEU A 9 12.76 61.85 24.19
N LYS A 10 13.89 61.24 23.81
CA LYS A 10 13.94 60.23 22.75
C LYS A 10 13.72 58.85 23.38
N SER A 11 12.45 58.45 23.49
CA SER A 11 12.05 57.06 23.73
C SER A 11 12.43 56.21 22.52
N TRP A 12 13.40 55.31 22.70
CA TRP A 12 13.64 54.22 21.76
C TRP A 12 12.77 53.04 22.20
N LEU A 13 11.57 52.94 21.63
CA LEU A 13 10.76 51.72 21.70
C LEU A 13 11.40 50.68 20.79
N ALA A 14 12.22 49.81 21.37
CA ALA A 14 12.65 48.58 20.72
C ALA A 14 11.45 47.63 20.63
N ILE A 15 10.77 47.63 19.48
CA ILE A 15 9.79 46.61 19.13
C ILE A 15 10.59 45.34 18.78
N GLY A 16 10.81 44.49 19.78
CA GLY A 16 11.35 43.16 19.59
C GLY A 16 10.34 42.31 18.84
N LEU A 17 10.57 42.11 17.55
CA LEU A 17 9.85 41.14 16.73
C LEU A 17 10.29 39.74 17.17
N ILE A 18 9.60 39.17 18.17
CA ILE A 18 9.80 37.78 18.59
C ILE A 18 9.25 36.90 17.48
N TRP A 19 10.10 36.50 16.54
CA TRP A 19 9.84 35.36 15.67
C TRP A 19 9.84 34.13 16.58
N VAL A 20 8.65 33.67 16.96
CA VAL A 20 8.49 32.35 17.56
C VAL A 20 8.79 31.34 16.46
N LEU A 21 10.07 30.98 16.35
CA LEU A 21 10.50 29.76 15.68
C LEU A 21 9.78 28.61 16.39
N ASN A 22 8.72 28.11 15.77
CA ASN A 22 8.11 26.84 16.14
C ASN A 22 9.14 25.75 15.82
N ILE A 23 10.06 25.53 16.75
CA ILE A 23 10.90 24.35 16.77
C ILE A 23 9.94 23.21 17.11
N SER A 24 9.41 22.56 16.07
CA SER A 24 8.68 21.32 16.24
C SER A 24 9.68 20.31 16.80
N ALA A 25 9.66 20.13 18.13
CA ALA A 25 10.48 19.13 18.79
C ALA A 25 10.14 17.77 18.17
N LYS A 26 11.17 17.00 17.80
CA LYS A 26 10.97 15.62 17.34
C LYS A 26 10.19 14.87 18.42
N ALA A 27 9.08 14.26 18.03
CA ALA A 27 8.30 13.45 18.95
C ALA A 27 9.17 12.28 19.42
N ASP A 28 9.44 12.22 20.72
CA ASP A 28 10.20 11.16 21.34
C ASP A 28 9.26 10.08 21.88
N PHE A 29 9.68 8.80 21.83
CA PHE A 29 8.76 7.71 22.10
C PHE A 29 8.28 7.69 23.56
N PRO A 30 9.16 7.69 24.58
CA PRO A 30 8.73 7.69 25.98
C PRO A 30 7.88 8.91 26.38
N SER A 31 8.23 10.10 25.90
CA SER A 31 7.64 11.35 26.38
C SER A 31 6.41 11.81 25.60
N THR A 32 6.36 11.51 24.29
CA THR A 32 5.31 12.01 23.40
C THR A 32 4.42 10.89 22.92
N ILE A 33 4.99 9.80 22.40
CA ILE A 33 4.21 8.76 21.70
C ILE A 33 3.54 7.79 22.67
N ARG A 34 4.27 7.33 23.69
CA ARG A 34 3.75 6.37 24.66
C ARG A 34 2.50 6.89 25.39
N PRO A 35 2.43 8.14 25.86
CA PRO A 35 1.19 8.68 26.43
C PRO A 35 0.01 8.68 25.45
N LEU A 36 0.25 8.97 24.17
CA LEU A 36 -0.80 8.96 23.14
C LEU A 36 -1.31 7.53 22.88
N LEU A 37 -0.41 6.54 22.82
CA LEU A 37 -0.79 5.13 22.68
C LEU A 37 -1.58 4.64 23.90
N THR A 38 -1.18 5.05 25.10
CA THR A 38 -1.93 4.73 26.33
C THR A 38 -3.32 5.34 26.31
N LYS A 39 -3.46 6.60 25.86
CA LYS A 39 -4.73 7.30 25.86
C LYS A 39 -5.71 6.80 24.79
N TYR A 40 -5.21 6.48 23.59
CA TYR A 40 -6.06 6.24 22.42
C TYR A 40 -6.07 4.80 21.92
N CYS A 41 -5.08 3.97 22.29
CA CYS A 41 -4.93 2.62 21.73
C CYS A 41 -5.08 1.52 22.78
N GLN A 42 -4.54 1.70 23.98
CA GLN A 42 -4.47 0.63 24.99
C GLN A 42 -5.83 0.18 25.57
N GLN A 43 -6.88 0.97 25.40
CA GLN A 43 -8.22 0.55 25.82
C GLN A 43 -8.70 -0.70 25.07
N CYS A 44 -8.39 -0.81 23.77
CA CYS A 44 -8.82 -1.94 22.92
C CYS A 44 -7.64 -2.87 22.54
N HIS A 45 -6.40 -2.38 22.65
CA HIS A 45 -5.18 -3.07 22.25
C HIS A 45 -4.15 -3.07 23.39
N GLY A 46 -4.60 -3.41 24.60
CA GLY A 46 -3.85 -3.44 25.85
C GLY A 46 -3.98 -4.78 26.58
N GLU A 47 -3.82 -4.77 27.89
CA GLU A 47 -3.90 -6.01 28.68
C GLU A 47 -5.31 -6.58 28.76
N GLU A 48 -6.29 -5.70 28.95
CA GLU A 48 -7.70 -6.04 29.19
C GLU A 48 -8.44 -6.45 27.90
N ASP A 49 -8.16 -5.77 26.79
CA ASP A 49 -8.67 -6.11 25.46
C ASP A 49 -7.52 -6.16 24.45
N GLN A 50 -7.51 -7.21 23.63
CA GLN A 50 -6.44 -7.54 22.70
C GLN A 50 -7.01 -7.65 21.28
N SER A 51 -7.78 -6.64 20.89
CA SER A 51 -8.32 -6.53 19.54
C SER A 51 -7.20 -6.68 18.51
N ALA A 52 -7.44 -7.50 17.49
CA ALA A 52 -6.45 -7.90 16.49
C ALA A 52 -5.13 -8.51 17.04
N ARG A 53 -5.12 -8.98 18.29
CA ARG A 53 -3.94 -9.52 19.00
C ARG A 53 -2.78 -8.51 19.14
N ILE A 54 -3.10 -7.22 19.22
CA ILE A 54 -2.11 -6.15 19.37
C ILE A 54 -2.03 -5.72 20.85
N ARG A 55 -0.81 -5.50 21.35
CA ARG A 55 -0.49 -5.16 22.75
C ARG A 55 0.40 -3.91 22.84
N PHE A 56 -0.18 -2.71 22.72
CA PHE A 56 0.60 -1.46 22.82
C PHE A 56 1.18 -1.20 24.21
N ASP A 57 0.67 -1.85 25.25
CA ASP A 57 1.19 -1.81 26.61
C ASP A 57 2.57 -2.50 26.74
N GLN A 58 2.91 -3.42 25.84
CA GLN A 58 4.19 -4.13 25.83
C GLN A 58 5.25 -3.44 24.96
N ILE A 59 4.83 -2.50 24.11
CA ILE A 59 5.73 -1.79 23.20
C ILE A 59 6.59 -0.78 23.99
N ARG A 60 7.88 -0.74 23.66
CA ARG A 60 8.87 0.15 24.31
C ARG A 60 9.52 1.14 23.34
N GLY A 61 9.18 1.06 22.06
CA GLY A 61 9.69 1.89 21.00
C GLY A 61 9.44 1.23 19.65
N TYR A 62 10.04 1.79 18.59
CA TYR A 62 10.07 1.13 17.29
C TYR A 62 11.17 0.06 17.26
N GLN A 63 10.83 -1.15 16.80
CA GLN A 63 11.81 -2.16 16.41
C GLN A 63 11.65 -2.48 14.93
N ALA A 64 12.72 -2.90 14.25
CA ALA A 64 12.67 -3.21 12.82
C ALA A 64 11.64 -4.30 12.47
N ASN A 65 11.46 -5.28 13.36
CA ASN A 65 10.48 -6.35 13.19
C ASN A 65 9.02 -5.86 13.34
N ASP A 66 8.80 -4.68 13.93
CA ASP A 66 7.46 -4.09 14.10
C ASP A 66 7.04 -3.24 12.90
N GLN A 67 7.83 -3.19 11.82
CA GLN A 67 7.55 -2.32 10.67
C GLN A 67 6.14 -2.53 10.11
N HIS A 68 5.69 -3.78 10.02
CA HIS A 68 4.36 -4.11 9.54
C HIS A 68 3.26 -3.58 10.47
N LEU A 69 3.43 -3.78 11.79
CA LEU A 69 2.52 -3.23 12.80
C LEU A 69 2.38 -1.71 12.66
N TRP A 70 3.51 -1.00 12.59
CA TRP A 70 3.49 0.46 12.48
C TRP A 70 2.91 0.96 11.14
N THR A 71 3.01 0.16 10.08
CA THR A 71 2.35 0.47 8.80
C THR A 71 0.83 0.37 8.93
N MET A 72 0.32 -0.70 9.54
CA MET A 72 -1.12 -0.85 9.81
C MET A 72 -1.65 0.27 10.72
N VAL A 73 -0.90 0.64 11.76
CA VAL A 73 -1.27 1.76 12.64
C VAL A 73 -1.32 3.08 11.88
N HIS A 74 -0.36 3.31 10.98
CA HIS A 74 -0.35 4.51 10.14
C HIS A 74 -1.58 4.58 9.24
N GLU A 75 -1.90 3.48 8.55
CA GLU A 75 -3.06 3.37 7.65
C GLU A 75 -4.37 3.57 8.42
N ALA A 76 -4.58 2.83 9.52
CA ALA A 76 -5.79 2.95 10.34
C ALA A 76 -5.99 4.37 10.90
N LEU A 77 -4.89 5.06 11.27
CA LEU A 77 -4.96 6.46 11.68
C LEU A 77 -5.29 7.38 10.49
N VAL A 78 -4.67 7.19 9.32
CA VAL A 78 -4.93 8.02 8.13
C VAL A 78 -6.38 7.90 7.69
N ASP A 79 -6.88 6.67 7.60
CA ASP A 79 -8.23 6.36 7.14
C ASP A 79 -9.30 6.71 8.18
N GLY A 80 -8.88 6.99 9.42
CA GLY A 80 -9.79 7.35 10.51
C GLY A 80 -10.59 6.17 11.04
N GLU A 81 -10.19 4.94 10.72
CA GLU A 81 -10.77 3.72 11.29
C GLU A 81 -10.47 3.59 12.77
N MET A 82 -9.31 4.12 13.20
CA MET A 82 -8.85 4.07 14.58
C MET A 82 -8.50 5.47 15.11
N PRO A 83 -8.87 5.80 16.37
CA PRO A 83 -9.78 5.04 17.24
C PRO A 83 -11.22 4.98 16.69
N PRO A 84 -12.06 4.00 17.09
CA PRO A 84 -13.46 3.94 16.65
C PRO A 84 -14.27 5.15 17.16
N GLU A 85 -15.41 5.43 16.55
CA GLU A 85 -16.22 6.62 16.84
C GLU A 85 -16.67 6.73 18.31
N ASP A 86 -16.82 5.60 19.00
CA ASP A 86 -17.20 5.50 20.40
C ASP A 86 -16.02 5.63 21.38
N ALA A 87 -14.79 5.71 20.88
CA ALA A 87 -13.58 5.90 21.67
C ALA A 87 -13.07 7.35 21.64
N ALA A 88 -12.16 7.68 22.56
CA ALA A 88 -11.53 8.99 22.61
C ALA A 88 -10.72 9.25 21.33
N GLN A 89 -10.97 10.38 20.67
CA GLN A 89 -10.30 10.76 19.42
C GLN A 89 -9.09 11.67 19.70
N PRO A 90 -7.96 11.48 18.99
CA PRO A 90 -6.83 12.39 19.06
C PRO A 90 -7.16 13.73 18.42
N THR A 91 -6.59 14.81 18.97
CA THR A 91 -6.60 16.11 18.31
C THR A 91 -5.80 16.05 16.99
N ALA A 92 -6.04 17.00 16.08
CA ALA A 92 -5.30 17.07 14.81
C ALA A 92 -3.77 17.11 15.04
N THR A 93 -3.32 17.84 16.06
CA THR A 93 -1.90 17.93 16.45
C THR A 93 -1.35 16.59 16.95
N GLU A 94 -2.07 15.91 17.86
CA GLU A 94 -1.65 14.61 18.39
C GLU A 94 -1.62 13.52 17.30
N LYS A 95 -2.64 13.52 16.42
CA LYS A 95 -2.69 12.63 15.25
C LYS A 95 -1.48 12.88 14.34
N GLN A 96 -1.17 14.14 14.07
CA GLN A 96 -0.01 14.50 13.26
C GLN A 96 1.31 14.07 13.93
N GLN A 97 1.44 14.19 15.25
CA GLN A 97 2.61 13.73 16.01
C GLN A 97 2.82 12.21 15.87
N LEU A 98 1.76 11.41 16.02
CA LEU A 98 1.80 9.96 15.80
C LEU A 98 2.23 9.61 14.38
N LEU A 99 1.56 10.18 13.38
CA LEU A 99 1.83 9.90 11.97
C LEU A 99 3.26 10.31 11.58
N GLN A 100 3.72 11.46 12.06
CA GLN A 100 5.08 11.95 11.78
C GLN A 100 6.12 11.05 12.42
N TRP A 101 5.94 10.66 13.69
CA TRP A 101 6.86 9.76 14.36
C TRP A 101 6.95 8.41 13.64
N ILE A 102 5.82 7.78 13.29
CA ILE A 102 5.82 6.51 12.55
C ILE A 102 6.58 6.63 11.23
N ARG A 103 6.29 7.68 10.45
CA ARG A 103 6.99 7.95 9.18
C ARG A 103 8.49 8.08 9.36
N GLU A 104 8.93 8.80 10.39
CA GLU A 104 10.35 8.95 10.69
C GLU A 104 11.02 7.63 11.07
N GLN A 105 10.38 6.80 11.90
CA GLN A 105 10.93 5.51 12.29
C GLN A 105 11.03 4.56 11.10
N VAL A 106 10.00 4.47 10.26
CA VAL A 106 10.02 3.65 9.04
C VAL A 106 11.10 4.14 8.07
N ALA A 107 11.24 5.45 7.87
CA ALA A 107 12.28 6.03 7.02
C ALA A 107 13.70 5.73 7.55
N ASN A 108 13.91 5.82 8.87
CA ASN A 108 15.18 5.50 9.50
C ASN A 108 15.49 4.00 9.42
N SER A 109 14.48 3.15 9.60
CA SER A 109 14.62 1.70 9.45
C SER A 109 15.00 1.32 8.03
N ARG A 110 14.42 1.94 7.01
CA ARG A 110 14.80 1.72 5.59
C ARG A 110 16.24 2.12 5.31
N LYS A 111 16.72 3.24 5.90
CA LYS A 111 18.12 3.66 5.80
C LYS A 111 19.08 2.70 6.48
N ALA A 112 18.68 2.09 7.60
CA ALA A 112 19.47 1.08 8.29
C ALA A 112 19.46 -0.27 7.55
N ASN A 113 18.33 -0.63 6.93
CA ASN A 113 18.10 -1.88 6.22
C ASN A 113 18.35 -1.78 4.70
N LEU A 114 19.26 -0.89 4.25
CA LEU A 114 19.64 -0.72 2.83
C LEU A 114 20.21 -1.99 2.14
N GLY A 115 20.15 -3.15 2.79
CA GLY A 115 20.50 -4.46 2.24
C GLY A 115 19.42 -5.55 2.38
N SER A 116 18.21 -5.28 2.90
CA SER A 116 17.22 -6.38 3.10
C SER A 116 16.41 -6.73 1.86
N HIS A 117 16.34 -5.83 0.87
CA HIS A 117 15.72 -6.10 -0.42
C HIS A 117 16.73 -5.71 -1.51
N ILE A 118 17.39 -6.73 -2.05
CA ILE A 118 18.32 -6.58 -3.17
C ILE A 118 17.63 -7.23 -4.36
N ARG A 119 17.34 -6.46 -5.40
CA ARG A 119 16.86 -7.03 -6.66
C ARG A 119 17.94 -7.88 -7.32
N LEU A 120 17.51 -8.90 -8.06
CA LEU A 120 18.42 -9.56 -9.00
C LEU A 120 18.84 -8.55 -10.08
N ASN A 121 20.10 -8.63 -10.50
CA ASN A 121 20.54 -7.87 -11.68
C ASN A 121 19.76 -8.36 -12.92
N ARG A 122 19.79 -7.56 -13.98
CA ARG A 122 19.05 -7.78 -15.22
C ARG A 122 19.31 -9.16 -15.83
N ARG A 123 20.56 -9.62 -15.80
CA ARG A 123 20.95 -10.92 -16.38
C ARG A 123 20.44 -12.07 -15.52
N ASP A 124 20.63 -11.98 -14.21
CA ASP A 124 20.20 -13.00 -13.25
C ASP A 124 18.67 -13.12 -13.23
N TYR A 125 17.96 -11.99 -13.33
CA TYR A 125 16.50 -11.97 -13.44
C TYR A 125 16.02 -12.62 -14.75
N SER A 126 16.62 -12.31 -15.89
CA SER A 126 16.28 -12.99 -17.15
C SER A 126 16.57 -14.49 -17.08
N ALA A 127 17.72 -14.88 -16.54
CA ALA A 127 18.09 -16.28 -16.39
C ALA A 127 17.10 -17.04 -15.50
N ALA A 128 16.67 -16.45 -14.39
CA ALA A 128 15.65 -17.01 -13.52
C ALA A 128 14.30 -17.19 -14.23
N LEU A 129 13.87 -16.22 -15.05
CA LEU A 129 12.64 -16.36 -15.82
C LEU A 129 12.77 -17.42 -16.93
N GLN A 130 13.92 -17.54 -17.59
CA GLN A 130 14.16 -18.60 -18.58
C GLN A 130 14.10 -19.98 -17.92
N ASP A 131 14.70 -20.13 -16.73
CA ASP A 131 14.66 -21.38 -15.94
C ASP A 131 13.24 -21.74 -15.52
N LEU A 132 12.48 -20.76 -15.00
CA LEU A 132 11.10 -20.97 -14.55
C LEU A 132 10.11 -21.24 -15.69
N THR A 133 10.27 -20.55 -16.83
CA THR A 133 9.31 -20.63 -17.94
C THR A 133 9.70 -21.67 -19.00
N GLY A 134 10.96 -22.08 -19.03
CA GLY A 134 11.54 -22.92 -20.09
C GLY A 134 11.67 -22.20 -21.45
N LEU A 135 11.40 -20.90 -21.53
CA LEU A 135 11.45 -20.13 -22.78
C LEU A 135 12.85 -19.53 -22.99
N PRO A 136 13.53 -19.78 -24.11
CA PRO A 136 14.88 -19.26 -24.38
C PRO A 136 14.84 -17.83 -24.92
N ILE A 137 14.14 -16.92 -24.23
CA ILE A 137 14.02 -15.50 -24.60
C ILE A 137 14.68 -14.60 -23.56
N ASP A 138 15.21 -13.46 -23.99
CA ASP A 138 15.72 -12.44 -23.08
C ASP A 138 14.54 -11.63 -22.51
N PHE A 139 14.08 -12.02 -21.32
CA PHE A 139 13.00 -11.33 -20.62
C PHE A 139 13.38 -9.91 -20.20
N ALA A 140 14.68 -9.64 -20.08
CA ALA A 140 15.18 -8.41 -19.52
C ALA A 140 15.64 -7.40 -20.58
N ALA A 141 15.43 -7.69 -21.87
CA ALA A 141 15.79 -6.82 -22.98
C ALA A 141 15.20 -5.40 -22.89
N GLY A 142 14.01 -5.26 -22.30
CA GLY A 142 13.33 -3.98 -22.08
C GLY A 142 13.70 -3.25 -20.77
N LEU A 143 14.54 -3.86 -19.93
CA LEU A 143 14.88 -3.32 -18.62
C LEU A 143 16.13 -2.42 -18.67
N PRO A 144 16.17 -1.34 -17.89
CA PRO A 144 17.31 -0.43 -17.83
C PRO A 144 18.58 -1.18 -17.38
N SER A 145 19.74 -0.65 -17.80
CA SER A 145 21.03 -1.21 -17.40
C SER A 145 21.29 -0.97 -15.92
N ASP A 146 21.86 -1.98 -15.25
CA ASP A 146 22.26 -1.86 -13.86
C ASP A 146 23.55 -1.06 -13.71
N GLY A 147 23.67 -0.37 -12.57
CA GLY A 147 24.90 0.32 -12.20
C GLY A 147 26.01 -0.70 -11.91
N LYS A 148 27.20 -0.44 -12.44
CA LYS A 148 28.39 -1.25 -12.13
C LYS A 148 29.11 -0.68 -10.92
N ILE A 149 29.48 -1.55 -9.99
CA ILE A 149 30.38 -1.25 -8.87
C ILE A 149 31.64 -2.08 -9.06
N ASP A 150 32.80 -1.41 -9.10
CA ASP A 150 34.10 -2.05 -9.32
C ASP A 150 34.13 -2.94 -10.59
N GLY A 151 33.33 -2.59 -11.60
CA GLY A 151 33.19 -3.34 -12.85
C GLY A 151 32.16 -4.47 -12.84
N PHE A 152 31.59 -4.81 -11.67
CA PHE A 152 30.57 -5.84 -11.50
C PHE A 152 29.17 -5.24 -11.40
N ASP A 153 28.21 -5.87 -12.04
CA ASP A 153 26.78 -5.54 -12.03
C ASP A 153 25.96 -6.35 -11.00
N THR A 154 26.64 -7.16 -10.18
CA THR A 154 26.08 -7.84 -9.00
C THR A 154 26.20 -7.01 -7.72
N GLY A 155 26.84 -5.83 -7.80
CA GLY A 155 27.11 -4.98 -6.65
C GLY A 155 25.83 -4.47 -6.00
N THR A 156 25.64 -4.80 -4.72
CA THR A 156 24.42 -4.46 -3.93
C THR A 156 24.12 -2.96 -3.90
N ALA A 157 25.14 -2.10 -3.94
CA ALA A 157 24.93 -0.65 -3.96
C ALA A 157 24.54 -0.09 -5.34
N GLY A 158 24.73 -0.85 -6.44
CA GLY A 158 24.33 -0.51 -7.81
C GLY A 158 22.97 -1.09 -8.20
N LEU A 159 22.47 -2.02 -7.39
CA LEU A 159 21.16 -2.64 -7.48
C LEU A 159 20.12 -1.99 -6.54
N LYS A 160 20.34 -0.73 -6.16
CA LYS A 160 19.36 0.04 -5.38
C LYS A 160 18.18 0.40 -6.28
N ASP A 161 16.98 0.00 -5.86
CA ASP A 161 15.76 0.22 -6.63
C ASP A 161 15.42 1.71 -6.75
N ALA A 162 15.41 2.23 -7.97
CA ALA A 162 14.53 3.35 -8.30
C ALA A 162 13.11 2.79 -8.45
N ALA A 163 12.09 3.50 -7.97
CA ALA A 163 10.69 3.05 -7.99
C ALA A 163 10.22 2.62 -9.40
N ASP A 164 10.73 3.29 -10.44
CA ASP A 164 10.43 3.00 -11.84
C ASP A 164 10.97 1.63 -12.29
N SER A 165 12.10 1.18 -11.74
CA SER A 165 12.68 -0.13 -12.06
C SER A 165 11.79 -1.27 -11.54
N VAL A 166 11.22 -1.13 -10.34
CA VAL A 166 10.35 -2.18 -9.76
C VAL A 166 9.09 -2.39 -10.60
N ALA A 167 8.46 -1.31 -11.05
CA ALA A 167 7.27 -1.39 -11.90
C ALA A 167 7.55 -2.12 -13.23
N GLN A 168 8.71 -1.86 -13.85
CA GLN A 168 9.10 -2.51 -15.10
C GLN A 168 9.41 -4.00 -14.92
N TYR A 169 10.10 -4.37 -13.83
CA TYR A 169 10.32 -5.78 -13.50
C TYR A 169 9.00 -6.51 -13.21
N LEU A 170 8.06 -5.90 -12.50
CA LEU A 170 6.73 -6.48 -12.28
C LEU A 170 5.97 -6.68 -13.59
N GLU A 171 6.04 -5.74 -14.51
CA GLU A 171 5.40 -5.86 -15.83
C GLU A 171 6.05 -6.98 -16.67
N VAL A 172 7.37 -7.13 -16.64
CA VAL A 172 8.06 -8.25 -17.30
C VAL A 172 7.65 -9.58 -16.66
N SER A 173 7.64 -9.69 -15.33
CA SER A 173 7.16 -10.89 -14.62
C SER A 173 5.72 -11.23 -15.01
N ARG A 174 4.83 -10.22 -15.06
CA ARG A 174 3.42 -10.41 -15.43
C ARG A 174 3.30 -11.00 -16.83
N ARG A 175 4.02 -10.44 -17.81
CA ARG A 175 4.02 -10.95 -19.18
C ARG A 175 4.59 -12.37 -19.27
N ALA A 176 5.66 -12.66 -18.54
CA ALA A 176 6.24 -14.00 -18.48
C ALA A 176 5.26 -15.02 -17.90
N VAL A 177 4.53 -14.65 -16.85
CA VAL A 177 3.47 -15.49 -16.27
C VAL A 177 2.30 -15.64 -17.24
N GLU A 178 1.87 -14.57 -17.90
CA GLU A 178 0.81 -14.63 -18.91
C GLU A 178 1.17 -15.52 -20.10
N SER A 179 2.45 -15.54 -20.52
CA SER A 179 2.89 -16.38 -21.64
C SER A 179 2.97 -17.87 -21.30
N ILE A 180 3.18 -18.24 -20.03
CA ILE A 180 3.17 -19.65 -19.59
C ILE A 180 1.77 -20.18 -19.25
N ARG A 181 0.73 -19.33 -19.23
CA ARG A 181 -0.67 -19.71 -18.95
C ARG A 181 -1.32 -20.62 -19.99
N PHE A 182 -0.61 -21.04 -21.03
CA PHE A 182 -1.06 -22.11 -21.94
C PHE A 182 -1.37 -23.46 -21.24
N LEU A 183 -0.95 -23.63 -19.98
CA LEU A 183 -1.21 -24.83 -19.18
C LEU A 183 -2.47 -24.75 -18.29
N GLU A 184 -3.12 -23.59 -18.19
CA GLU A 184 -4.39 -23.45 -17.47
C GLU A 184 -5.56 -23.59 -18.46
N PRO A 185 -6.64 -24.30 -18.10
CA PRO A 185 -7.86 -24.28 -18.91
C PRO A 185 -8.35 -22.81 -19.04
N PRO A 186 -8.84 -22.39 -20.21
CA PRO A 186 -9.28 -21.02 -20.44
C PRO A 186 -10.33 -20.63 -19.39
N THR A 187 -10.24 -19.39 -18.89
CA THR A 187 -11.21 -18.82 -17.96
C THR A 187 -12.61 -18.96 -18.55
N ASP A 188 -13.56 -19.35 -17.71
CA ASP A 188 -14.97 -19.38 -18.02
C ASP A 188 -15.41 -18.05 -18.65
N GLN A 189 -15.98 -18.12 -19.85
CA GLN A 189 -16.52 -16.95 -20.51
C GLN A 189 -17.83 -16.58 -19.82
N SER A 190 -17.79 -15.56 -18.94
CA SER A 190 -19.00 -15.03 -18.32
C SER A 190 -19.78 -14.15 -19.32
N ILE A 191 -20.95 -14.62 -19.75
CA ILE A 191 -21.87 -13.84 -20.59
C ILE A 191 -22.90 -13.18 -19.67
N ARG A 192 -22.85 -11.85 -19.56
CA ARG A 192 -23.89 -11.04 -18.90
C ARG A 192 -24.87 -10.52 -19.95
N ILE A 193 -26.14 -10.89 -19.80
CA ILE A 193 -27.24 -10.38 -20.63
C ILE A 193 -28.12 -9.50 -19.73
N ASP A 194 -28.28 -8.22 -20.08
CA ASP A 194 -29.23 -7.33 -19.41
C ASP A 194 -30.62 -7.47 -20.05
N PHE A 195 -31.54 -8.08 -19.30
CA PHE A 195 -32.90 -8.36 -19.76
C PHE A 195 -33.77 -7.10 -19.89
N ARG A 196 -33.34 -5.95 -19.35
CA ARG A 196 -34.14 -4.71 -19.37
C ARG A 196 -34.12 -4.02 -20.73
N GLU A 197 -33.11 -4.28 -21.54
CA GLU A 197 -32.93 -3.65 -22.85
C GLU A 197 -33.54 -4.47 -24.00
N HIS A 198 -34.07 -5.66 -23.71
CA HIS A 198 -34.52 -6.61 -24.72
C HIS A 198 -36.00 -6.97 -24.52
N ASN A 199 -36.82 -6.68 -25.53
CA ASN A 199 -38.25 -7.02 -25.52
C ASN A 199 -38.43 -8.42 -26.12
N PHE A 200 -38.53 -9.45 -25.27
CA PHE A 200 -38.73 -10.84 -25.70
C PHE A 200 -40.14 -11.32 -25.38
N THR A 201 -40.75 -12.04 -26.32
CA THR A 201 -42.05 -12.72 -26.15
C THR A 201 -41.91 -14.13 -25.58
N ASP A 202 -40.75 -14.77 -25.77
CA ASP A 202 -40.42 -16.10 -25.26
C ASP A 202 -38.98 -16.09 -24.72
N PHE A 203 -38.86 -16.11 -23.40
CA PHE A 203 -37.58 -16.07 -22.67
C PHE A 203 -36.62 -17.19 -23.11
N ARG A 204 -37.16 -18.39 -23.34
CA ARG A 204 -36.33 -19.57 -23.60
C ARG A 204 -35.71 -19.50 -25.00
N LYS A 205 -36.49 -19.05 -25.99
CA LYS A 205 -35.97 -18.81 -27.34
C LYS A 205 -34.97 -17.67 -27.40
N PHE A 206 -35.20 -16.59 -26.65
CA PHE A 206 -34.28 -15.46 -26.57
C PHE A 206 -32.91 -15.88 -26.02
N VAL A 207 -32.90 -16.59 -24.89
CA VAL A 207 -31.68 -17.12 -24.27
C VAL A 207 -30.99 -18.13 -25.19
N ASP A 208 -31.72 -19.08 -25.77
CA ASP A 208 -31.15 -20.06 -26.70
C ASP A 208 -30.56 -19.41 -27.96
N GLN A 209 -31.13 -18.31 -28.45
CA GLN A 209 -30.60 -17.59 -29.61
C GLN A 209 -29.32 -16.83 -29.26
N GLY A 210 -29.32 -16.04 -28.18
CA GLY A 210 -28.11 -15.35 -27.72
C GLY A 210 -26.96 -16.30 -27.39
N TRP A 211 -27.27 -17.49 -26.87
CA TRP A 211 -26.30 -18.55 -26.64
C TRP A 211 -25.77 -19.17 -27.93
N LYS A 212 -26.63 -19.44 -28.93
CA LYS A 212 -26.19 -19.90 -30.25
C LYS A 212 -25.31 -18.89 -30.97
N ASP A 213 -25.66 -17.61 -30.90
CA ASP A 213 -24.88 -16.52 -31.50
C ASP A 213 -23.49 -16.42 -30.83
N ALA A 214 -23.38 -16.78 -29.54
CA ALA A 214 -22.12 -16.91 -28.81
C ALA A 214 -21.44 -18.29 -28.96
N GLY A 215 -21.95 -19.18 -29.82
CA GLY A 215 -21.36 -20.51 -30.07
C GLY A 215 -21.65 -21.58 -29.01
N ILE A 216 -22.59 -21.33 -28.09
CA ILE A 216 -22.95 -22.23 -26.99
C ILE A 216 -24.16 -23.08 -27.37
N PHE A 217 -24.01 -24.40 -27.39
CA PHE A 217 -25.07 -25.35 -27.77
C PHE A 217 -25.57 -26.17 -26.57
N THR A 218 -26.84 -25.99 -26.18
CA THR A 218 -27.48 -26.63 -25.01
C THR A 218 -27.90 -28.10 -25.21
N LYS A 219 -27.27 -28.83 -26.14
CA LYS A 219 -27.69 -30.22 -26.46
C LYS A 219 -27.43 -31.24 -25.33
N SER A 220 -26.85 -30.86 -24.19
CA SER A 220 -26.72 -31.76 -23.04
C SER A 220 -28.04 -31.80 -22.24
N LYS A 221 -28.79 -32.89 -22.40
CA LYS A 221 -30.07 -33.16 -21.70
C LYS A 221 -29.97 -33.31 -20.16
N ARG A 222 -28.88 -32.89 -19.51
CA ARG A 222 -28.64 -33.06 -18.07
C ARG A 222 -27.83 -31.91 -17.46
N LEU A 223 -28.27 -30.68 -17.70
CA LEU A 223 -27.74 -29.55 -16.94
C LEU A 223 -28.29 -29.62 -15.51
N VAL A 224 -27.41 -29.84 -14.54
CA VAL A 224 -27.75 -29.80 -13.12
C VAL A 224 -27.84 -28.33 -12.72
N CYS A 225 -29.03 -27.74 -12.84
CA CYS A 225 -29.31 -26.43 -12.27
C CYS A 225 -29.54 -26.61 -10.76
N LYS A 226 -28.62 -26.10 -9.93
CA LYS A 226 -28.89 -25.91 -8.50
C LYS A 226 -29.31 -24.46 -8.27
N GLU A 227 -30.37 -24.26 -7.49
CA GLU A 227 -30.85 -22.94 -7.10
C GLU A 227 -29.72 -22.16 -6.41
N GLY A 228 -29.44 -20.94 -6.86
CA GLY A 228 -28.40 -20.06 -6.31
C GLY A 228 -26.97 -20.24 -6.84
N VAL A 229 -26.69 -21.23 -7.71
CA VAL A 229 -25.31 -21.55 -8.16
C VAL A 229 -25.03 -21.14 -9.63
N GLY A 230 -26.04 -20.67 -10.36
CA GLY A 230 -25.92 -20.43 -11.80
C GLY A 230 -25.89 -21.74 -12.61
N VAL A 231 -25.93 -21.62 -13.93
CA VAL A 231 -25.92 -22.76 -14.86
C VAL A 231 -24.47 -23.03 -15.29
N CYS A 232 -23.91 -24.16 -14.90
CA CYS A 232 -22.62 -24.62 -15.46
C CYS A 232 -22.87 -25.31 -16.80
N LEU A 233 -22.46 -24.67 -17.89
CA LEU A 233 -22.47 -25.26 -19.23
C LEU A 233 -21.07 -25.81 -19.53
N PRO A 234 -20.92 -27.09 -19.90
CA PRO A 234 -19.64 -27.58 -20.42
C PRO A 234 -19.39 -26.93 -21.77
N THR A 235 -18.27 -26.21 -21.89
CA THR A 235 -17.74 -25.78 -23.18
C THR A 235 -17.22 -27.02 -23.93
N GLN A 236 -17.54 -27.14 -25.23
CA GLN A 236 -16.88 -28.08 -26.14
C GLN A 236 -15.78 -27.36 -26.89
#